data_AF-A0A507E0S2-F1
#
_entry.id   AF-A0A507E0S2-F1
#
_cell.length_a   1.000
_cell.length_b   1.000
_cell.length_c   1.000
_cell.angle_alpha   90.00
_cell.angle_beta   90.00
_cell.angle_gamma   90.00
#
_symmetry.space_group_name_H-M   'P 1'
#
loop_
_entity.id
_entity.type
_entity.pdbx_description
1 polymer ?
#
loop_
_entity_poly.entity_id
_entity_poly.type
_entity_poly.pdbx_seq_one_letter_code
_entity_poly.pdbx_strand_id
1 'polypeptide(L)' 'MPGSTDEHRATPSSTSATDSASTCRICNKEPTSYAPTSCGHATLCRACAMKQATGGKCRECGEMFMEVRRVD' A
#
# COMPACT_ATOMS: atom_id res chain seq x y z
N MET A 1 13.62 12.46 56.76
CA MET A 1 14.50 12.31 55.59
C MET A 1 13.62 12.13 54.36
N PRO A 2 13.73 13.02 53.35
CA PRO A 2 13.02 12.92 52.08
C PRO A 2 13.69 11.86 51.18
N GLY A 3 12.96 11.30 50.23
CA GLY A 3 13.51 10.33 49.29
C GLY A 3 12.47 9.78 48.32
N SER A 4 11.83 10.68 47.56
CA SER A 4 11.08 10.34 46.36
C SER A 4 12.02 9.69 45.36
N THR A 5 11.61 8.55 44.78
CA THR A 5 12.19 8.09 43.52
C THR A 5 11.06 7.57 42.65
N ASP A 6 10.45 8.54 41.97
CA ASP A 6 9.79 8.35 40.68
C ASP A 6 10.88 7.87 39.71
N GLU A 7 10.91 6.57 39.45
CA GLU A 7 11.83 5.95 38.49
C GLU A 7 11.03 5.33 37.35
N HIS A 8 11.04 6.11 36.27
CA HIS A 8 11.30 5.65 34.92
C HIS A 8 10.29 4.71 34.23
N ARG A 9 9.54 5.37 33.35
CA ARG A 9 9.73 5.21 31.89
C ARG A 9 9.35 3.85 31.32
N ALA A 10 8.14 3.83 30.77
CA ALA A 10 7.90 3.18 29.49
C ALA A 10 7.06 4.12 28.60
N THR A 11 7.74 5.01 27.88
CA THR A 11 7.29 5.39 26.54
C THR A 11 7.53 4.20 25.64
N PRO A 12 6.51 3.52 25.10
CA PRO A 12 6.63 2.97 23.77
C PRO A 12 6.59 4.16 22.80
N SER A 13 7.76 4.78 22.60
CA SER A 13 8.07 5.41 21.33
C SER A 13 7.84 4.37 20.25
N SER A 14 7.02 4.75 19.27
CA SER A 14 7.24 4.59 17.83
C SER A 14 7.60 3.22 17.27
N THR A 15 7.07 2.97 16.07
CA THR A 15 7.27 1.81 15.18
C THR A 15 6.50 0.57 15.64
N SER A 16 5.42 0.19 14.96
CA SER A 16 5.50 -0.33 13.59
C SER A 16 4.42 0.24 12.67
N ALA A 17 4.76 1.29 11.93
CA ALA A 17 4.22 1.48 10.59
C ALA A 17 4.88 0.42 9.69
N THR A 18 4.38 -0.81 9.75
CA THR A 18 4.85 -1.91 8.91
C THR A 18 3.65 -2.78 8.59
N ASP A 19 2.77 -2.22 7.78
CA ASP A 19 2.18 -3.01 6.72
C ASP A 19 1.97 -2.06 5.57
N SER A 20 2.89 -2.07 4.61
CA SER A 20 2.71 -1.43 3.32
C SER A 20 1.64 -2.19 2.53
N ALA A 21 0.44 -2.34 3.09
CA ALA A 21 -0.77 -2.69 2.38
C ALA A 21 -1.09 -1.51 1.46
N SER A 22 -0.37 -1.44 0.34
CA SER A 22 -0.67 -0.59 -0.78
C SER A 22 -2.15 -0.84 -1.11
N THR A 23 -3.01 0.08 -0.74
CA THR A 23 -4.45 -0.01 -0.99
C THR A 23 -4.69 0.47 -2.42
N CYS A 24 -5.69 -0.10 -3.09
CA CYS A 24 -5.93 0.23 -4.49
C CYS A 24 -6.16 1.72 -4.67
N ARG A 25 -5.33 2.37 -5.49
CA ARG A 25 -5.40 3.83 -5.73
C ARG A 25 -6.63 4.28 -6.53
N ILE A 26 -7.46 3.33 -6.98
CA ILE A 26 -8.72 3.60 -7.67
C ILE A 26 -9.89 3.52 -6.68
N CYS A 27 -10.06 2.38 -5.99
CA CYS A 27 -11.22 2.20 -5.11
C CYS A 27 -10.92 2.51 -3.63
N ASN A 28 -9.65 2.50 -3.21
CA ASN A 28 -9.16 2.60 -1.83
C ASN A 28 -9.91 1.71 -0.82
N LYS A 29 -10.51 0.62 -1.31
CA LYS A 29 -11.32 -0.33 -0.53
C LYS A 29 -10.56 -1.62 -0.26
N GLU A 30 -9.85 -2.11 -1.27
CA GLU A 30 -9.14 -3.38 -1.24
C GLU A 30 -7.64 -3.17 -1.39
N PRO A 31 -6.81 -4.07 -0.84
CA PRO A 31 -5.38 -4.08 -1.08
C PRO A 31 -5.07 -4.30 -2.57
N THR A 32 -3.93 -3.78 -3.02
CA THR A 32 -3.44 -3.99 -4.38
C THR A 32 -2.86 -5.38 -4.49
N SER A 33 -3.40 -6.17 -5.41
CA SER A 33 -2.88 -7.50 -5.76
C SER A 33 -2.53 -7.59 -7.25
N TYR A 34 -2.68 -6.48 -7.97
CA TYR A 34 -2.47 -6.41 -9.41
C TYR A 34 -1.60 -5.20 -9.74
N ALA A 35 -0.63 -5.45 -10.60
CA ALA A 35 0.27 -4.46 -11.13
C ALA A 35 0.21 -4.48 -12.65
N PRO A 36 0.35 -3.32 -13.31
CA PRO A 36 0.60 -3.25 -14.73
C PRO A 36 1.82 -4.06 -15.13
N THR A 37 1.76 -4.81 -16.24
CA THR A 37 2.93 -5.54 -16.75
C THR A 37 4.01 -4.58 -17.26
N SER A 38 3.64 -3.36 -17.66
CA SER A 38 4.58 -2.37 -18.19
C SER A 38 5.51 -1.79 -17.11
N CYS A 39 4.95 -1.34 -15.98
CA CYS A 39 5.70 -0.65 -14.94
C CYS A 39 5.85 -1.43 -13.63
N GLY A 40 5.09 -2.51 -13.41
CA GLY A 40 5.22 -3.37 -12.24
C GLY A 40 4.68 -2.81 -10.92
N HIS A 41 4.06 -1.63 -10.94
CA HIS A 41 3.55 -0.95 -9.74
C HIS A 41 2.21 -1.54 -9.25
N ALA A 42 2.18 -2.15 -8.06
CA ALA A 42 0.97 -2.68 -7.43
C ALA A 42 0.05 -1.54 -7.00
N THR A 43 -0.82 -1.10 -7.91
CA THR A 43 -1.71 0.07 -7.71
C THR A 43 -3.19 -0.29 -7.82
N LEU A 44 -3.49 -1.52 -8.25
CA LEU A 44 -4.84 -1.99 -8.58
C LEU A 44 -5.22 -3.19 -7.72
N CYS A 45 -6.47 -3.22 -7.23
CA CYS A 45 -7.07 -4.44 -6.69
C CYS A 45 -7.64 -5.29 -7.82
N ARG A 46 -8.06 -6.52 -7.50
CA ARG A 46 -8.68 -7.45 -8.47
C ARG A 46 -9.85 -6.82 -9.23
N ALA A 47 -10.76 -6.15 -8.54
CA ALA A 47 -11.93 -5.55 -9.15
C ALA A 47 -11.56 -4.41 -10.12
N CYS A 48 -10.62 -3.55 -9.74
CA CYS A 48 -10.15 -2.44 -10.56
C CYS A 48 -9.28 -2.93 -11.73
N ALA A 49 -8.46 -3.95 -11.52
CA ALA A 49 -7.65 -4.58 -12.55
C ALA A 49 -8.53 -5.21 -13.63
N MET A 50 -9.59 -5.93 -13.25
CA MET A 50 -10.54 -6.50 -14.22
C MET A 50 -11.34 -5.42 -14.97
N LYS A 51 -11.66 -4.30 -14.33
CA LYS A 51 -12.30 -3.16 -15.00
C LYS A 51 -11.37 -2.47 -16.00
N GLN A 52 -10.08 -2.42 -15.70
CA GLN A 52 -9.04 -1.78 -16.52
C GLN A 52 -8.27 -2.80 -17.38
N ALA A 53 -8.79 -4.02 -17.55
CA ALA A 53 -8.12 -5.10 -18.28
C ALA A 53 -7.97 -4.80 -19.77
N THR A 54 -8.79 -3.90 -20.32
CA THR A 54 -8.69 -3.35 -21.68
C THR A 54 -7.67 -2.22 -21.81
N GLY A 55 -6.98 -1.87 -20.73
CA GLY A 55 -5.92 -0.86 -20.68
C GLY A 55 -6.28 0.36 -19.81
N GLY A 56 -5.25 1.00 -19.29
CA GLY A 56 -5.37 2.13 -18.37
C GLY A 56 -4.06 2.88 -18.16
N LYS A 57 -4.06 3.78 -17.19
CA LYS A 57 -2.89 4.57 -16.80
C LYS A 57 -2.52 4.24 -15.36
N CYS A 58 -1.25 3.90 -15.12
CA CYS A 58 -0.73 3.67 -13.78
C CYS A 58 -0.79 4.98 -12.98
N ARG A 59 -1.32 4.93 -11.76
CA ARG A 59 -1.41 6.13 -10.90
C ARG A 59 -0.12 6.47 -10.16
N GLU A 60 0.88 5.59 -10.22
CA GLU A 60 2.16 5.78 -9.55
C GLU A 60 3.18 6.41 -10.49
N CYS A 61 3.43 5.80 -11.64
CA CYS A 61 4.36 6.32 -12.65
C CYS A 61 3.71 7.08 -13.81
N GLY A 62 2.38 7.02 -13.95
CA GLY A 62 1.69 7.64 -15.09
C GLY A 62 1.83 6.87 -16.41
N GLU A 63 2.42 5.69 -16.40
CA GLU A 63 2.62 4.90 -17.61
C GLU A 63 1.32 4.24 -18.08
N MET A 64 1.09 4.23 -19.39
CA MET A 64 -0.05 3.51 -19.96
C MET A 64 0.27 2.02 -19.97
N PHE A 65 -0.70 1.23 -19.53
CA PHE A 65 -0.61 -0.22 -19.56
C PHE A 65 -1.77 -0.78 -20.34
N MET A 66 -1.53 -1.85 -21.08
CA MET A 66 -2.56 -2.61 -21.80
C MET A 66 -2.87 -3.94 -21.12
N GLU A 67 -2.02 -4.35 -20.18
CA GLU A 67 -2.16 -5.61 -19.46
C GLU A 67 -1.74 -5.41 -18.00
N VAL A 68 -2.41 -6.15 -17.12
CA VAL A 68 -2.14 -6.17 -15.68
C VAL A 68 -1.91 -7.62 -15.26
N ARG A 69 -0.85 -7.84 -14.49
CA ARG A 69 -0.51 -9.13 -13.89
C ARG A 69 -0.84 -9.11 -12.41
N ARG A 70 -1.15 -10.29 -11.87
CA ARG A 70 -1.32 -10.46 -10.42
C ARG A 70 0.07 -10.44 -9.76
N VAL A 71 0.25 -9.54 -8.81
CA VAL A 71 1.41 -9.47 -7.92
C VAL A 71 0.84 -9.68 -6.52
N ASP A 72 0.82 -10.94 -6.12
CA ASP A 72 0.44 -11.36 -4.78
C ASP A 72 1.67 -11.25 -3.87
#